data_AF-A0A0R0J5W5-F1
#
_entry.id   AF-A0A0R0J5W5-F1
#
_cell.length_a   1.000
_cell.length_b   1.000
_cell.length_c   1.000
_cell.angle_alpha   90.00
_cell.angle_beta   90.00
_cell.angle_gamma   90.00
#
_symmetry.space_group_name_H-M   'P 1'
#
loop_
_entity.id
_entity.type
_entity.pdbx_description
1 polymer ?
#
loop_
_entity_poly.entity_id
_entity_poly.type
_entity_poly.pdbx_seq_one_letter_code
_entity_poly.pdbx_strand_id
1 'polypeptide(L)'
;MSSWFSGIPSPLEAEARSLQLALDWQSSQKQNNLILETDCKQIINCIKAKKFQNNEVGDILRNCVEKISTFQNCIVQFVTQQANQVVHSLARASRSFACLQLFDYSLI
;
A
#
# COMPACT_ATOMS: atom_id res chain seq x y z
N MET A 1 24.84 12.93 11.44
CA MET A 1 24.97 12.08 10.24
C MET A 1 23.61 12.01 9.58
N SER A 2 23.35 12.81 8.55
CA SER A 2 22.16 12.63 7.72
C SER A 2 22.37 11.35 6.92
N SER A 3 21.68 10.28 7.30
CA SER A 3 21.59 9.09 6.45
C SER A 3 21.14 9.54 5.07
N TRP A 4 21.78 9.02 4.02
CA TRP A 4 21.39 9.31 2.65
C TRP A 4 19.93 8.89 2.50
N PHE A 5 19.07 9.85 2.16
CA PHE A 5 17.68 9.58 1.86
C PHE A 5 17.67 8.87 0.51
N SER A 6 17.63 7.53 0.51
CA SER A 6 17.19 6.83 -0.69
C SER A 6 15.74 7.24 -0.87
N GLY A 7 15.42 8.08 -1.86
CA GLY A 7 14.06 8.54 -2.16
C GLY A 7 13.08 7.43 -2.55
N ILE A 8 13.45 6.17 -2.31
CA ILE A 8 12.64 4.98 -2.50
C ILE A 8 12.01 4.67 -1.14
N PRO A 9 10.69 4.87 -0.98
CA PRO A 9 10.01 4.53 0.27
C PRO A 9 10.15 3.02 0.54
N SER A 10 10.21 2.65 1.82
CA SER A 10 10.13 1.23 2.18
C SER A 10 8.79 0.64 1.69
N PRO A 11 8.69 -0.67 1.43
CA PRO A 11 7.41 -1.28 1.03
C PRO A 11 6.26 -0.91 1.99
N LEU A 12 6.53 -0.93 3.30
CA LEU A 12 5.55 -0.55 4.31
C LEU A 12 5.16 0.94 4.25
N GLU A 13 6.12 1.82 4.00
CA GLU A 13 5.85 3.25 3.85
C GLU A 13 5.02 3.52 2.60
N ALA A 14 5.34 2.85 1.49
CA ALA A 14 4.56 2.92 0.26
C ALA A 14 3.10 2.49 0.52
N GLU A 15 2.90 1.35 1.19
CA GLU A 15 1.56 0.89 1.58
C GLU A 15 0.84 1.87 2.51
N ALA A 16 1.55 2.46 3.48
CA ALA A 16 0.97 3.44 4.40
C ALA A 16 0.56 4.74 3.67
N ARG A 17 1.37 5.20 2.71
CA ARG A 17 1.05 6.35 1.85
C ARG A 17 -0.12 6.06 0.92
N SER A 18 -0.18 4.86 0.34
CA SER A 18 -1.33 4.42 -0.48
C SER A 18 -2.63 4.47 0.32
N LEU A 19 -2.60 4.00 1.57
CA LEU A 19 -3.75 4.10 2.47
C LEU A 19 -4.14 5.55 2.76
N GLN A 20 -3.15 6.42 3.05
CA GLN A 20 -3.39 7.84 3.28
C GLN A 20 -4.04 8.52 2.08
N LEU A 21 -3.52 8.26 0.87
CA LEU A 21 -4.04 8.79 -0.38
C LEU A 21 -5.48 8.33 -0.62
N ALA A 22 -5.80 7.07 -0.35
CA ALA A 22 -7.16 6.55 -0.48
C ALA A 22 -8.14 7.24 0.48
N LEU A 23 -7.71 7.49 1.73
CA LEU A 23 -8.50 8.23 2.73
C LEU A 23 -8.72 9.69 2.33
N ASP A 24 -7.69 10.35 1.80
CA ASP A 24 -7.77 11.74 1.32
C ASP A 24 -8.70 11.84 0.11
N TRP A 25 -8.57 10.91 -0.83
CA TRP A 25 -9.45 10.83 -1.98
C TRP A 25 -10.89 10.64 -1.54
N GLN A 26 -11.17 9.69 -0.63
CA GLN A 26 -12.55 9.48 -0.16
C GLN A 26 -13.11 10.68 0.60
N SER A 27 -12.28 11.36 1.40
CA SER A 27 -12.66 12.59 2.09
C SER A 27 -13.12 13.67 1.11
N SER A 28 -12.48 13.76 -0.07
CA SER A 28 -12.88 14.68 -1.14
C SER A 28 -14.22 14.31 -1.79
N GLN A 29 -14.60 13.03 -1.79
CA GLN A 29 -15.85 12.55 -2.39
C GLN A 29 -17.09 12.77 -1.47
N LYS A 30 -16.90 13.22 -0.23
CA LYS A 30 -17.98 13.42 0.78
C LYS A 30 -18.85 12.17 1.00
N GLN A 31 -18.27 10.99 0.83
CA GLN A 31 -18.95 9.72 1.06
C GLN A 31 -18.71 9.23 2.50
N ASN A 32 -19.77 8.89 3.22
CA ASN A 32 -19.70 8.51 4.64
C ASN A 32 -19.40 7.02 4.86
N ASN A 33 -19.59 6.19 3.83
CA ASN A 33 -19.35 4.75 3.89
C ASN A 33 -18.07 4.45 3.12
N LEU A 34 -17.12 3.79 3.79
CA LEU A 34 -15.82 3.47 3.22
C LEU A 34 -15.40 2.06 3.66
N ILE A 35 -15.20 1.18 2.69
CA ILE A 35 -14.51 -0.09 2.91
C ILE A 35 -13.11 0.07 2.32
N LEU A 36 -12.10 0.03 3.18
CA LEU A 36 -10.69 0.02 2.77
C LEU A 36 -10.17 -1.40 2.85
N GLU A 37 -9.69 -1.92 1.74
CA GLU A 37 -9.06 -3.22 1.67
C GLU A 37 -7.56 -3.04 1.45
N THR A 38 -6.75 -3.74 2.23
CA THR A 38 -5.29 -3.77 2.06
C THR A 38 -4.76 -5.18 2.25
N ASP A 39 -3.75 -5.56 1.47
CA ASP A 39 -3.02 -6.82 1.64
C ASP A 39 -1.83 -6.69 2.60
N CYS A 40 -1.69 -5.55 3.28
CA CYS A 40 -0.66 -5.32 4.28
C CYS A 40 -1.16 -5.62 5.69
N LYS A 41 -0.94 -6.86 6.14
CA LYS A 41 -1.30 -7.31 7.50
C LYS A 41 -0.68 -6.44 8.59
N GLN A 42 0.53 -5.91 8.35
CA GLN A 42 1.22 -5.04 9.31
C GLN A 42 0.45 -3.74 9.54
N ILE A 43 -0.04 -3.09 8.47
CA ILE A 43 -0.87 -1.90 8.56
C ILE A 43 -2.17 -2.18 9.33
N ILE A 44 -2.84 -3.29 9.01
CA ILE A 44 -4.07 -3.71 9.70
C ILE A 44 -3.82 -3.90 11.19
N ASN A 45 -2.73 -4.57 11.56
CA ASN A 45 -2.36 -4.76 12.96
C ASN A 45 -2.07 -3.43 13.66
N CYS A 46 -1.34 -2.51 13.01
CA CYS A 46 -1.06 -1.18 13.54
C CYS A 46 -2.34 -0.36 13.77
N ILE A 47 -3.25 -0.35 12.80
CA ILE A 47 -4.53 0.37 12.89
C ILE A 47 -5.40 -0.20 14.00
N LYS A 48 -5.57 -1.53 14.04
CA LYS A 48 -6.41 -2.20 15.06
C LYS A 48 -5.85 -2.03 16.47
N ALA A 49 -4.54 -2.16 16.63
CA ALA A 49 -3.89 -2.01 17.93
C ALA A 49 -3.68 -0.55 18.34
N LYS A 50 -3.82 0.41 17.40
CA LYS A 50 -3.42 1.82 17.57
C LYS A 50 -2.00 1.97 18.11
N LYS A 51 -1.09 1.08 17.66
CA LYS A 51 0.32 1.08 18.03
C LYS A 51 1.16 1.49 16.83
N PHE A 52 1.83 2.62 16.96
CA PHE A 52 2.60 3.25 15.89
C PHE A 52 4.06 3.32 16.27
N GLN A 53 4.94 3.11 15.28
CA GLN A 53 6.37 3.30 15.45
C GLN A 53 6.69 4.80 15.58
N ASN A 54 7.82 5.15 16.22
CA ASN A 54 8.29 6.53 16.28
C ASN A 54 9.15 6.85 15.06
N ASN A 55 8.54 6.73 13.88
CA ASN A 55 9.14 7.00 12.57
C ASN A 55 8.06 7.52 11.60
N GLU A 56 8.47 7.88 10.39
CA GLU A 56 7.59 8.45 9.36
C GLU A 56 6.37 7.56 9.04
N VAL A 57 6.57 6.23 8.99
CA VAL A 57 5.47 5.28 8.78
C VAL A 57 4.45 5.38 9.91
N GLY A 58 4.92 5.45 11.16
CA GLY A 58 4.05 5.62 12.31
C GLY A 58 3.27 6.93 12.30
N ASP A 59 3.89 8.03 11.86
CA ASP A 59 3.21 9.32 11.67
C ASP A 59 2.13 9.26 10.59
N ILE A 60 2.43 8.65 9.45
CA ILE A 60 1.46 8.44 8.37
C ILE A 60 0.27 7.61 8.88
N LEU A 61 0.55 6.51 9.58
CA LEU A 61 -0.50 5.63 10.11
C LEU A 61 -1.32 6.28 11.22
N ARG A 62 -0.73 7.14 12.06
CA ARG A 62 -1.46 7.98 13.03
C ARG A 62 -2.48 8.85 12.30
N ASN A 63 -2.03 9.59 11.30
CA ASN A 63 -2.90 10.45 10.48
C ASN A 63 -4.00 9.65 9.79
N CYS A 64 -3.70 8.44 9.30
CA CYS A 64 -4.71 7.56 8.72
C CYS A 64 -5.78 7.17 9.74
N VAL A 65 -5.40 6.80 10.96
CA VAL A 65 -6.36 6.43 12.02
C VAL A 65 -7.23 7.61 12.44
N GLU A 66 -6.66 8.81 12.53
CA GLU A 66 -7.42 10.04 12.78
C GLU A 66 -8.42 10.29 11.66
N LYS A 67 -8.02 10.19 10.39
CA LYS A 67 -8.93 10.33 9.24
C LYS A 67 -10.02 9.26 9.23
N ILE A 68 -9.68 8.00 9.50
CA ILE A 68 -10.65 6.90 9.62
C ILE A 68 -11.74 7.25 10.66
N SER A 69 -11.36 7.87 11.78
CA SER A 69 -12.30 8.28 12.82
C SER A 69 -13.28 9.39 12.41
N THR A 70 -13.01 10.11 11.31
CA THR A 70 -13.91 11.14 10.77
C THR A 70 -15.02 10.57 9.90
N PHE A 71 -14.87 9.33 9.40
CA PHE A 71 -15.89 8.66 8.61
C PHE A 71 -16.94 8.02 9.50
N GLN A 72 -18.22 8.16 9.13
CA GLN A 72 -19.34 7.59 9.88
C GLN A 72 -19.32 6.05 9.89
N ASN A 73 -18.99 5.43 8.75
CA ASN A 73 -18.87 3.99 8.62
C ASN A 73 -17.60 3.66 7.82
N CYS A 74 -16.46 3.55 8.49
CA CYS A 74 -15.23 3.07 7.86
C CYS A 74 -14.83 1.71 8.41
N ILE A 75 -14.61 0.75 7.51
CA ILE A 75 -14.08 -0.58 7.83
C ILE A 75 -12.77 -0.74 7.09
N VAL A 76 -11.70 -1.05 7.82
CA VAL A 76 -10.41 -1.42 7.23
C VAL A 76 -10.23 -2.94 7.35
N GLN A 77 -10.14 -3.61 6.20
CA GLN A 77 -10.09 -5.06 6.09
C GLN A 77 -8.80 -5.54 5.46
N PHE A 78 -8.33 -6.69 5.97
CA PHE A 78 -7.22 -7.39 5.37
C PHE A 78 -7.74 -8.30 4.26
N VAL A 79 -7.21 -8.16 3.06
CA VAL A 79 -7.42 -9.11 1.96
C VAL A 79 -6.15 -9.92 1.75
N THR A 80 -6.25 -11.24 1.75
CA THR A 80 -5.07 -12.07 1.49
C THR A 80 -4.62 -11.85 0.04
N GLN A 81 -3.32 -11.63 -0.14
CA GLN A 81 -2.68 -11.56 -1.44
C GLN A 81 -2.87 -12.86 -2.28
N GLN A 82 -3.44 -13.92 -1.72
CA GLN A 82 -3.88 -15.08 -2.49
C GLN A 82 -4.96 -14.74 -3.53
N ALA A 83 -5.76 -13.68 -3.32
CA ALA A 83 -6.61 -13.11 -4.38
C ALA A 83 -5.78 -12.47 -5.52
N ASN A 84 -4.53 -12.08 -5.24
CA ASN A 84 -3.55 -11.51 -6.15
C ASN A 84 -2.59 -12.55 -6.73
N GLN A 85 -2.88 -13.85 -6.71
CA GLN A 85 -2.09 -14.85 -7.48
C GLN A 85 -1.93 -14.42 -8.95
N VAL A 86 -2.94 -13.74 -9.50
CA VAL A 86 -2.90 -13.10 -10.81
C VAL A 86 -1.81 -12.02 -10.88
N VAL A 87 -1.71 -11.13 -9.88
CA VAL A 87 -0.69 -10.07 -9.83
C VAL A 87 0.71 -10.65 -9.60
N HIS A 88 0.86 -11.65 -8.73
CA HIS A 88 2.15 -12.33 -8.54
C HIS A 88 2.58 -13.05 -9.83
N SER A 89 1.65 -13.77 -10.46
CA SER A 89 1.88 -14.42 -11.75
C SER A 89 2.18 -13.39 -12.84
N LEU A 90 1.51 -12.25 -12.84
CA LEU A 90 1.75 -11.14 -13.78
C LEU A 90 3.14 -10.54 -13.56
N ALA A 91 3.51 -10.18 -12.33
CA ALA A 91 4.85 -9.64 -12.02
C ALA A 91 5.95 -10.65 -12.37
N ARG A 92 5.73 -11.94 -12.11
CA ARG A 92 6.65 -13.02 -12.48
C ARG A 92 6.74 -13.19 -14.00
N ALA A 93 5.60 -13.20 -14.68
CA ALA A 93 5.53 -13.27 -16.14
C ALA A 93 6.23 -12.06 -16.77
N SER A 94 5.91 -10.83 -16.37
CA SER A 94 6.55 -9.60 -16.86
C SER A 94 8.07 -9.64 -16.69
N ARG A 95 8.59 -10.15 -15.57
CA ARG A 95 10.04 -10.34 -15.39
C ARG A 95 10.62 -11.37 -16.37
N SER A 96 9.93 -12.49 -16.58
CA SER A 96 10.33 -13.50 -17.56
C SER A 96 10.27 -12.96 -19.00
N PHE A 97 9.23 -12.20 -19.35
CA PHE A 97 9.09 -11.58 -20.67
C PHE A 97 10.14 -10.49 -20.92
N ALA A 98 10.45 -9.64 -19.94
CA ALA A 98 11.54 -8.67 -20.07
C ALA A 98 12.89 -9.35 -20.33
N CYS A 99 13.14 -10.52 -19.74
CA CYS A 99 14.32 -11.32 -20.07
C CYS A 99 14.23 -11.96 -21.48
N LEU A 100 13.04 -12.31 -21.96
CA LEU A 100 12.84 -12.89 -23.30
C LEU A 100 12.95 -11.85 -24.43
N GLN A 101 12.65 -10.56 -24.17
CA GLN A 101 12.80 -9.50 -25.17
C GLN A 101 14.26 -9.19 -25.56
N LEU A 102 15.26 -9.79 -24.92
CA LEU A 102 16.65 -9.68 -25.33
C LEU A 102 17.09 -10.70 -26.39
N PHE A 103 16.20 -11.59 -26.85
CA PHE A 103 16.54 -12.58 -27.87
C PHE A 103 15.52 -12.64 -29.00
N ASP A 104 15.28 -11.50 -29.66
CA ASP A 104 14.80 -11.53 -31.04
C ASP A 104 15.20 -10.29 -31.85
N TYR A 105 16.47 -9.89 -31.76
CA TYR A 105 17.07 -8.97 -32.75
C TYR A 105 18.21 -9.61 -33.54
N SER A 106 18.22 -10.93 -33.65
CA SER A 106 19.26 -11.59 -34.44
C SER A 106 18.77 -12.81 -35.16
N LEU A 107 17.63 -12.74 -35.84
CA LEU A 107 17.36 -13.66 -36.94
C LEU A 107 16.57 -12.96 -38.07
N ILE A 108 17.31 -12.75 -39.16
CA ILE A 108 16.91 -12.54 -40.57
C ILE A 108 16.69 -11.09 -41.01
#